data_AF-A0A6A4ISP5-F1
#
_entry.id   AF-A0A6A4ISP5-F1
#
_cell.length_a   1.000
_cell.length_b   1.000
_cell.length_c   1.000
_cell.angle_alpha   90.00
_cell.angle_beta   90.00
_cell.angle_gamma   90.00
#
_symmetry.space_group_name_H-M   'P 1'
#
loop_
_entity.id
_entity.type
_entity.pdbx_description
1 polymer ?
#
loop_
_entity_poly.entity_id
_entity_poly.type
_entity_poly.pdbx_seq_one_letter_code
_entity_poly.pdbx_strand_id
1 'polypeptide(L)'
;MDTANQQANKEGADRNPAQQQRGYRGPPEKQTNKFIPNLYVKTESKSKGKPNAPLHLPAGQHRSQDTTSSQSAVRNEPILSSAFSTDFAVSEEQHVTEFTPAMTNLMLVANECLVQYSTDDTRLERSMIPEAFRYYFVAIAWIRIIALKDLQRQPLTQDERNVLSALVAEKFTIPEPLDVYIKQYGSVVPSTESHLYPAFPPLPVQQVNGFGGYYGPLNVDTHNLYEEIPCLGVAAEAVRRSLTNDEPGHYQSALTTQDLIANENLLGYEDLSLRLAEAKAKLLKLGISSTRFPEIVPSTGLNIRILQFVSNWIAQHPILVAKTVVVEKDEMLRLRFRYHVF
;
A
#
# COMPACT_ATOMS: atom_id res chain seq x y z
N MET A 1 -10.54 18.05 76.44
CA MET A 1 -9.48 18.32 75.47
C MET A 1 -8.53 17.13 75.34
N ASP A 2 -8.74 16.13 74.49
CA ASP A 2 -9.97 15.38 74.16
C ASP A 2 -9.54 13.97 73.69
N THR A 3 -10.48 13.03 73.70
CA THR A 3 -10.44 11.63 73.18
C THR A 3 -9.34 11.32 72.14
N ALA A 4 -8.46 10.32 72.30
CA ALA A 4 -8.70 8.87 72.42
C ALA A 4 -9.35 8.21 71.18
N ASN A 5 -8.57 7.43 70.41
CA ASN A 5 -8.96 6.15 69.74
C ASN A 5 -7.74 5.51 69.01
N GLN A 6 -7.37 4.26 69.35
CA GLN A 6 -7.65 2.99 68.62
C GLN A 6 -6.78 2.80 67.35
N GLN A 7 -5.84 1.85 67.28
CA GLN A 7 -5.89 0.36 67.32
C GLN A 7 -6.09 -0.33 65.95
N ALA A 8 -5.02 -1.02 65.52
CA ALA A 8 -4.94 -2.37 64.95
C ALA A 8 -5.87 -2.85 63.79
N ASN A 9 -5.21 -3.24 62.68
CA ASN A 9 -5.32 -4.51 61.92
C ASN A 9 -4.30 -4.41 60.75
N LYS A 10 -3.44 -5.37 60.34
CA LYS A 10 -3.40 -6.86 60.26
C LYS A 10 -4.35 -7.51 59.23
N GLU A 11 -3.77 -8.46 58.47
CA GLU A 11 -4.36 -9.23 57.34
C GLU A 11 -4.63 -8.37 56.08
N GLY A 12 -4.54 -8.79 54.82
CA GLY A 12 -4.08 -10.01 54.11
C GLY A 12 -4.27 -9.77 52.58
N ALA A 13 -3.71 -10.50 51.60
CA ALA A 13 -2.80 -11.66 51.55
C ALA A 13 -2.12 -11.71 50.15
N ASP A 14 -1.57 -12.85 49.70
CA ASP A 14 -0.89 -13.05 48.40
C ASP A 14 -1.69 -12.67 47.14
N ARG A 15 -0.97 -12.21 46.09
CA ARG A 15 -1.07 -12.73 44.69
C ARG A 15 -0.02 -12.13 43.74
N ASN A 16 0.89 -13.00 43.29
CA ASN A 16 1.65 -12.91 42.02
C ASN A 16 0.90 -13.81 41.00
N PRO A 17 1.14 -13.79 39.66
CA PRO A 17 2.00 -12.91 38.87
C PRO A 17 1.33 -12.30 37.62
N ALA A 18 2.14 -11.65 36.78
CA ALA A 18 1.80 -11.03 35.51
C ALA A 18 0.86 -11.86 34.60
N GLN A 19 -0.31 -11.31 34.30
CA GLN A 19 -1.08 -11.69 33.11
C GLN A 19 -0.53 -10.93 31.89
N GLN A 20 0.38 -11.56 31.15
CA GLN A 20 0.61 -11.20 29.76
C GLN A 20 -0.69 -11.48 28.99
N GLN A 21 -1.48 -10.44 28.73
CA GLN A 21 -2.67 -10.54 27.90
C GLN A 21 -2.24 -10.87 26.47
N ARG A 22 -2.42 -12.13 26.09
CA ARG A 22 -2.13 -12.60 24.73
C ARG A 22 -3.13 -11.97 23.79
N GLY A 23 -2.65 -11.10 22.89
CA GLY A 23 -3.44 -10.62 21.77
C GLY A 23 -4.03 -11.80 20.99
N TYR A 24 -5.24 -11.61 20.46
CA TYR A 24 -5.94 -12.63 19.70
C TYR A 24 -5.08 -13.10 18.52
N ARG A 25 -4.74 -14.39 18.51
CA ARG A 25 -4.22 -15.07 17.32
C ARG A 25 -5.37 -15.86 16.73
N GLY A 26 -5.72 -15.58 15.48
CA GLY A 26 -6.80 -16.27 14.78
C GLY A 26 -6.59 -17.80 14.72
N PRO A 27 -7.65 -18.59 14.46
CA PRO A 27 -7.61 -20.05 14.50
C PRO A 27 -6.47 -20.63 13.66
N PRO A 28 -5.73 -21.64 14.16
CA PRO A 28 -4.51 -22.15 13.51
C PRO A 28 -4.76 -22.73 12.11
N GLU A 29 -6.00 -23.08 11.79
CA GLU A 29 -6.44 -23.59 10.48
C GLU A 29 -6.38 -22.54 9.36
N LYS A 30 -6.26 -21.25 9.68
CA LYS A 30 -6.07 -20.15 8.71
C LYS A 30 -4.64 -19.59 8.68
N GLN A 31 -3.70 -20.12 9.48
CA GLN A 31 -2.32 -19.63 9.53
C GLN A 31 -1.45 -20.31 8.45
N THR A 32 -1.55 -19.83 7.21
CA THR A 32 -0.69 -20.29 6.09
C THR A 32 0.71 -19.68 6.15
N ASN A 33 1.48 -20.01 7.19
CA ASN A 33 2.92 -19.71 7.26
C ASN A 33 3.70 -20.75 8.09
N LYS A 34 3.86 -21.96 7.54
CA LYS A 34 4.87 -22.91 8.01
C LYS A 34 6.21 -22.59 7.34
N PHE A 35 6.97 -21.69 7.96
CA PHE A 35 8.35 -21.43 7.56
C PHE A 35 9.23 -22.66 7.87
N ILE A 36 9.77 -23.31 6.84
CA ILE A 36 10.73 -24.41 6.97
C ILE A 36 12.05 -23.95 6.36
N PRO A 37 13.06 -23.53 7.16
CA PRO A 37 14.38 -23.25 6.66
C PRO A 37 15.17 -24.55 6.58
N ASN A 38 15.37 -25.07 5.37
CA ASN A 38 16.39 -26.09 5.10
C ASN A 38 17.09 -25.79 3.76
N LEU A 39 18.14 -24.98 3.86
CA LEU A 39 19.17 -24.85 2.84
C LEU A 39 19.86 -26.22 2.65
N TYR A 40 19.59 -26.89 1.53
CA TYR A 40 20.38 -28.06 1.16
C TYR A 40 21.40 -27.71 0.08
N VAL A 41 22.66 -27.91 0.44
CA VAL A 41 23.85 -27.75 -0.41
C VAL A 41 23.80 -28.71 -1.61
N LYS A 42 24.26 -28.27 -2.78
CA LYS A 42 24.90 -29.20 -3.72
C LYS A 42 26.06 -28.58 -4.52
N THR A 43 27.09 -29.40 -4.64
CA THR A 43 28.40 -29.11 -5.21
C THR A 43 28.47 -29.24 -6.73
N GLU A 44 29.36 -28.44 -7.31
CA GLU A 44 30.09 -28.52 -8.59
C GLU A 44 29.73 -29.56 -9.68
N SER A 45 29.86 -29.14 -10.94
CA SER A 45 30.94 -29.65 -11.81
C SER A 45 31.10 -28.85 -13.12
N LYS A 46 32.34 -28.83 -13.64
CA LYS A 46 32.72 -28.21 -14.93
C LYS A 46 32.85 -29.28 -16.02
N SER A 47 32.49 -28.97 -17.27
CA SER A 47 33.15 -29.56 -18.45
C SER A 47 33.04 -28.67 -19.69
N LYS A 48 34.13 -28.59 -20.48
CA LYS A 48 34.21 -27.87 -21.76
C LYS A 48 33.87 -28.80 -22.94
N GLY A 49 33.31 -28.27 -24.04
CA GLY A 49 33.20 -29.00 -25.30
C GLY A 49 32.60 -28.19 -26.47
N LYS A 50 33.44 -27.89 -27.47
CA LYS A 50 33.13 -27.52 -28.89
C LYS A 50 34.04 -28.41 -29.77
N PRO A 51 34.02 -28.42 -31.13
CA PRO A 51 33.17 -27.71 -32.11
C PRO A 51 32.60 -28.60 -33.26
N ASN A 52 31.76 -28.06 -34.15
CA ASN A 52 32.02 -27.96 -35.61
C ASN A 52 30.86 -27.28 -36.38
N ALA A 53 31.13 -26.86 -37.63
CA ALA A 53 30.28 -25.97 -38.44
C ALA A 53 29.89 -26.63 -39.81
N PRO A 54 29.65 -25.90 -40.93
CA PRO A 54 28.31 -25.52 -41.41
C PRO A 54 27.98 -25.99 -42.85
N LEU A 55 26.73 -25.82 -43.34
CA LEU A 55 26.42 -25.91 -44.78
C LEU A 55 25.17 -25.12 -45.25
N HIS A 56 25.44 -24.17 -46.16
CA HIS A 56 24.71 -23.71 -47.37
C HIS A 56 23.18 -23.53 -47.51
N LEU A 57 22.88 -22.36 -48.11
CA LEU A 57 21.72 -21.87 -48.90
C LEU A 57 21.40 -22.74 -50.16
N PRO A 58 20.34 -22.51 -50.98
CA PRO A 58 19.57 -21.27 -51.18
C PRO A 58 18.03 -21.38 -51.42
N ALA A 59 17.42 -20.23 -51.73
CA ALA A 59 15.99 -20.03 -52.03
C ALA A 59 15.59 -20.30 -53.50
N GLY A 60 14.27 -20.38 -53.77
CA GLY A 60 13.68 -20.42 -55.10
C GLY A 60 12.40 -19.57 -55.20
N GLN A 61 12.27 -18.80 -56.29
CA GLN A 61 11.11 -17.97 -56.63
C GLN A 61 10.27 -18.64 -57.75
N HIS A 62 8.99 -18.23 -57.92
CA HIS A 62 8.15 -18.18 -59.14
C HIS A 62 6.67 -18.17 -58.66
N ARG A 63 5.76 -17.21 -58.92
CA ARG A 63 5.45 -16.19 -59.96
C ARG A 63 4.43 -16.66 -61.02
N SER A 64 3.34 -15.87 -61.13
CA SER A 64 2.30 -15.83 -62.18
C SER A 64 1.26 -16.97 -62.19
N GLN A 65 0.05 -16.85 -62.74
CA GLN A 65 -0.98 -15.79 -62.94
C GLN A 65 -1.94 -16.34 -64.02
N ASP A 66 -3.26 -16.17 -63.83
CA ASP A 66 -4.34 -16.10 -64.84
C ASP A 66 -4.56 -17.32 -65.79
N THR A 67 -5.77 -17.76 -66.12
CA THR A 67 -6.80 -16.97 -66.84
C THR A 67 -8.22 -17.61 -66.83
N THR A 68 -9.24 -16.74 -66.72
CA THR A 68 -10.60 -16.74 -67.38
C THR A 68 -11.15 -18.02 -68.04
N SER A 69 -12.43 -18.38 -67.90
CA SER A 69 -13.67 -17.62 -68.27
C SER A 69 -14.91 -18.41 -67.78
N SER A 70 -16.14 -17.88 -67.61
CA SER A 70 -16.97 -17.15 -68.58
C SER A 70 -18.23 -16.48 -67.96
N GLN A 71 -18.90 -15.65 -68.76
CA GLN A 71 -20.14 -14.87 -68.52
C GLN A 71 -21.42 -15.76 -68.57
N SER A 72 -22.65 -15.39 -68.17
CA SER A 72 -23.25 -14.24 -67.46
C SER A 72 -24.72 -14.56 -67.12
N ALA A 73 -25.28 -13.99 -66.03
CA ALA A 73 -26.73 -13.71 -65.89
C ALA A 73 -26.99 -12.80 -64.67
N VAL A 74 -27.50 -11.58 -64.88
CA VAL A 74 -27.86 -10.64 -63.81
C VAL A 74 -29.38 -10.51 -63.75
N ARG A 75 -30.00 -10.98 -62.66
CA ARG A 75 -31.07 -10.29 -61.89
C ARG A 75 -31.76 -11.23 -60.89
N ASN A 76 -31.48 -11.01 -59.60
CA ASN A 76 -32.45 -10.51 -58.62
C ASN A 76 -31.85 -10.70 -57.22
N GLU A 77 -31.40 -9.62 -56.60
CA GLU A 77 -31.19 -9.64 -55.14
C GLU A 77 -32.54 -9.51 -54.43
N PRO A 78 -32.80 -10.37 -53.44
CA PRO A 78 -33.42 -9.96 -52.20
C PRO A 78 -32.33 -9.77 -51.14
N ILE A 79 -32.36 -8.57 -50.55
CA ILE A 79 -31.55 -8.02 -49.46
C ILE A 79 -31.56 -8.96 -48.22
N LEU A 80 -30.85 -10.09 -48.28
CA LEU A 80 -30.85 -11.14 -47.23
C LEU A 80 -29.49 -11.87 -47.06
N SER A 81 -28.46 -11.57 -47.86
CA SER A 81 -27.11 -12.17 -47.73
C SER A 81 -26.15 -11.33 -46.87
N SER A 82 -26.54 -10.14 -46.43
CA SER A 82 -25.68 -9.17 -45.73
C SER A 82 -25.97 -9.03 -44.23
N ALA A 83 -27.06 -9.63 -43.73
CA ALA A 83 -27.55 -9.40 -42.36
C ALA A 83 -26.89 -10.26 -41.26
N PHE A 84 -26.11 -11.29 -41.62
CA PHE A 84 -25.54 -12.26 -40.67
C PHE A 84 -24.06 -12.62 -40.93
N SER A 85 -23.30 -11.78 -41.63
CA SER A 85 -21.83 -11.80 -41.50
C SER A 85 -21.41 -11.06 -40.23
N THR A 86 -21.97 -11.46 -39.10
CA THR A 86 -21.41 -11.10 -37.80
C THR A 86 -20.18 -12.00 -37.64
N ASP A 87 -19.01 -11.45 -37.96
CA ASP A 87 -17.74 -12.05 -37.56
C ASP A 87 -17.73 -12.09 -36.03
N PHE A 88 -18.24 -13.19 -35.46
CA PHE A 88 -18.02 -13.54 -34.08
C PHE A 88 -16.54 -13.86 -33.93
N ALA A 89 -15.74 -12.80 -33.76
CA ALA A 89 -14.48 -12.89 -33.06
C ALA A 89 -14.81 -13.40 -31.65
N VAL A 90 -14.79 -14.74 -31.51
CA VAL A 90 -14.73 -15.41 -30.21
C VAL A 90 -13.38 -15.01 -29.64
N SER A 91 -13.36 -13.86 -28.95
CA SER A 91 -12.23 -13.49 -28.11
C SER A 91 -12.13 -14.60 -27.08
N GLU A 92 -10.98 -15.26 -27.06
CA GLU A 92 -10.63 -16.17 -25.99
C GLU A 92 -10.79 -15.40 -24.67
N GLU A 93 -11.60 -15.94 -23.76
CA GLU A 93 -11.86 -15.30 -22.47
C GLU A 93 -10.58 -15.41 -21.65
N GLN A 94 -9.77 -14.36 -21.69
CA GLN A 94 -8.55 -14.27 -20.88
C GLN A 94 -8.96 -14.37 -19.42
N HIS A 95 -8.73 -15.54 -18.82
CA HIS A 95 -8.95 -15.78 -17.40
C HIS A 95 -8.06 -14.85 -16.57
N VAL A 96 -8.60 -13.67 -16.23
CA VAL A 96 -8.00 -12.73 -15.29
C VAL A 96 -7.89 -13.46 -13.96
N THR A 97 -6.67 -13.87 -13.63
CA THR A 97 -6.39 -14.57 -12.39
C THR A 97 -5.94 -13.54 -11.37
N GLU A 98 -6.68 -13.41 -10.28
CA GLU A 98 -6.43 -12.40 -9.25
C GLU A 98 -5.71 -12.99 -8.03
N PHE A 99 -4.97 -12.16 -7.31
CA PHE A 99 -4.42 -12.48 -6.00
C PHE A 99 -4.58 -11.29 -5.05
N THR A 100 -4.79 -11.55 -3.75
CA THR A 100 -4.82 -10.49 -2.73
C THR A 100 -3.41 -10.27 -2.18
N PRO A 101 -2.75 -9.13 -2.47
CA PRO A 101 -1.44 -8.82 -1.90
C PRO A 101 -1.55 -8.39 -0.44
N ALA A 102 -0.53 -8.67 0.38
CA ALA A 102 -0.39 -8.13 1.73
C ALA A 102 0.77 -7.13 1.83
N MET A 103 0.58 -6.06 2.60
CA MET A 103 1.49 -4.93 2.82
C MET A 103 2.00 -4.86 4.28
N THR A 104 2.06 -6.01 4.97
CA THR A 104 2.41 -6.14 6.40
C THR A 104 3.69 -5.41 6.80
N ASN A 105 4.69 -5.41 5.93
CA ASN A 105 6.02 -4.87 6.24
C ASN A 105 6.14 -3.34 6.02
N LEU A 106 5.09 -2.63 5.57
CA LEU A 106 5.18 -1.20 5.25
C LEU A 106 5.64 -0.35 6.44
N MET A 107 5.17 -0.65 7.65
CA MET A 107 5.58 0.07 8.87
C MET A 107 7.02 -0.26 9.27
N LEU A 108 7.51 -1.48 9.01
CA LEU A 108 8.92 -1.82 9.20
C LEU A 108 9.82 -0.98 8.28
N VAL A 109 9.46 -0.85 6.99
CA VAL A 109 10.21 0.01 6.04
C VAL A 109 10.16 1.49 6.48
N ALA A 110 9.01 1.97 6.98
CA ALA A 110 8.89 3.33 7.51
C ALA A 110 9.80 3.56 8.74
N ASN A 111 9.83 2.60 9.66
CA ASN A 111 10.64 2.65 10.87
C ASN A 111 12.14 2.57 10.56
N GLU A 112 12.59 1.69 9.65
CA GLU A 112 14.00 1.64 9.24
C GLU A 112 14.45 2.94 8.57
N CYS A 113 13.62 3.53 7.69
CA CYS A 113 13.91 4.85 7.13
C CYS A 113 14.02 5.92 8.23
N LEU A 114 13.13 5.94 9.23
CA LEU A 114 13.23 6.87 10.36
C LEU A 114 14.51 6.68 11.17
N VAL A 115 14.93 5.43 11.43
CA VAL A 115 16.18 5.14 12.14
C VAL A 115 17.39 5.66 11.36
N GLN A 116 17.44 5.41 10.04
CA GLN A 116 18.49 5.93 9.16
C GLN A 116 18.53 7.47 9.19
N TYR A 117 17.37 8.13 9.01
CA TYR A 117 17.27 9.59 9.12
C TYR A 117 17.69 10.14 10.49
N SER A 118 17.35 9.46 11.59
CA SER A 118 17.70 9.88 12.95
C SER A 118 19.19 9.74 13.27
N THR A 119 19.88 8.80 12.61
CA THR A 119 21.31 8.55 12.80
C THR A 119 22.15 9.68 12.20
N ASP A 120 21.72 10.21 11.04
CA ASP A 120 22.44 11.25 10.30
C ASP A 120 21.97 12.68 10.65
N ASP A 121 20.68 12.90 10.97
CA ASP A 121 20.17 14.19 11.45
C ASP A 121 19.55 14.11 12.86
N THR A 122 20.37 14.46 13.85
CA THR A 122 19.96 14.69 15.25
C THR A 122 18.86 15.74 15.45
N ARG A 123 18.50 16.53 14.42
CA ARG A 123 17.42 17.52 14.46
C ARG A 123 16.09 16.97 13.98
N LEU A 124 16.03 15.72 13.50
CA LEU A 124 14.82 15.05 13.01
C LEU A 124 13.63 15.27 13.96
N GLU A 125 13.80 14.97 15.25
CA GLU A 125 12.75 15.05 16.29
C GLU A 125 12.15 16.45 16.48
N ARG A 126 12.94 17.51 16.24
CA ARG A 126 12.46 18.91 16.27
C ARG A 126 11.79 19.31 14.97
N SER A 127 12.08 18.58 13.90
CA SER A 127 11.73 18.92 12.55
C SER A 127 10.45 18.24 12.05
N MET A 128 10.12 17.05 12.56
CA MET A 128 9.01 16.21 12.13
C MET A 128 8.69 15.20 13.22
N ILE A 129 7.41 14.87 13.41
CA ILE A 129 7.02 13.76 14.28
C ILE A 129 7.06 12.42 13.51
N PRO A 130 7.51 11.32 14.12
CA PRO A 130 7.50 9.98 13.51
C PRO A 130 6.15 9.54 12.91
N GLU A 131 5.03 9.86 13.57
CA GLU A 131 3.70 9.45 13.13
C GLU A 131 3.31 10.09 11.79
N ALA A 132 3.77 11.32 11.51
CA ALA A 132 3.54 11.98 10.22
C ALA A 132 4.32 11.34 9.08
N PHE A 133 5.51 10.81 9.36
CA PHE A 133 6.32 10.08 8.40
C PHE A 133 5.76 8.68 8.11
N ARG A 134 5.31 7.95 9.14
CA ARG A 134 4.57 6.68 8.99
C ARG A 134 3.28 6.88 8.18
N TYR A 135 2.53 7.95 8.47
CA TYR A 135 1.36 8.36 7.70
C TYR A 135 1.68 8.63 6.23
N TYR A 136 2.80 9.29 5.92
CA TYR A 136 3.25 9.50 4.54
C TYR A 136 3.44 8.17 3.80
N PHE A 137 4.03 7.16 4.44
CA PHE A 137 4.21 5.83 3.85
C PHE A 137 2.86 5.16 3.54
N VAL A 138 1.89 5.20 4.46
CA VAL A 138 0.53 4.70 4.23
C VAL A 138 -0.17 5.43 3.08
N ALA A 139 -0.05 6.74 3.03
CA ALA A 139 -0.70 7.54 1.98
C ALA A 139 -0.09 7.31 0.59
N ILE A 140 1.25 7.21 0.49
CA ILE A 140 1.93 6.89 -0.76
C ILE A 140 1.61 5.46 -1.22
N ALA A 141 1.52 4.49 -0.31
CA ALA A 141 1.06 3.14 -0.62
C ALA A 141 -0.37 3.14 -1.19
N TRP A 142 -1.29 3.91 -0.61
CA TRP A 142 -2.65 4.06 -1.15
C TRP A 142 -2.70 4.74 -2.52
N ILE A 143 -1.93 5.81 -2.74
CA ILE A 143 -1.83 6.45 -4.05
C ILE A 143 -1.32 5.44 -5.10
N ARG A 144 -0.34 4.59 -4.72
CA ARG A 144 0.15 3.49 -5.58
C ARG A 144 -0.93 2.44 -5.87
N ILE A 145 -1.72 2.03 -4.87
CA ILE A 145 -2.84 1.09 -5.03
C ILE A 145 -3.83 1.64 -6.07
N ILE A 146 -4.28 2.88 -5.91
CA ILE A 146 -5.28 3.46 -6.84
C ILE A 146 -4.71 3.57 -8.27
N ALA A 147 -3.44 3.97 -8.42
CA ALA A 147 -2.77 4.02 -9.71
C ALA A 147 -2.60 2.61 -10.35
N LEU A 148 -2.39 1.56 -9.56
CA LEU A 148 -2.37 0.17 -10.03
C LEU A 148 -3.74 -0.26 -10.55
N LYS A 149 -4.82 0.03 -9.82
CA LYS A 149 -6.19 -0.27 -10.23
C LYS A 149 -6.53 0.39 -11.58
N ASP A 150 -6.21 1.68 -11.74
CA ASP A 150 -6.43 2.40 -13.01
C ASP A 150 -5.61 1.83 -14.18
N LEU A 151 -4.34 1.52 -13.94
CA LEU A 151 -3.45 0.91 -14.93
C LEU A 151 -3.93 -0.48 -15.38
N GLN A 152 -4.48 -1.26 -14.45
CA GLN A 152 -5.01 -2.60 -14.70
C GLN A 152 -6.47 -2.60 -15.16
N ARG A 153 -7.06 -1.42 -15.38
CA ARG A 153 -8.48 -1.23 -15.76
C ARG A 153 -9.48 -1.86 -14.78
N GLN A 154 -9.08 -2.01 -13.52
CA GLN A 154 -9.97 -2.43 -12.45
C GLN A 154 -10.98 -1.32 -12.12
N PRO A 155 -12.19 -1.66 -11.62
CA PRO A 155 -13.19 -0.68 -11.25
C PRO A 155 -12.70 0.21 -10.09
N LEU A 156 -12.62 1.51 -10.37
CA LEU A 156 -12.39 2.53 -9.35
C LEU A 156 -13.71 2.95 -8.70
N THR A 157 -13.68 3.23 -7.39
CA THR A 157 -14.76 3.93 -6.70
C THR A 157 -14.78 5.41 -7.09
N GLN A 158 -15.82 6.15 -6.66
CA GLN A 158 -15.86 7.58 -6.91
C GLN A 158 -14.79 8.34 -6.13
N ASP A 159 -14.52 7.96 -4.89
CA ASP A 159 -13.52 8.62 -4.05
C ASP A 159 -12.10 8.36 -4.56
N GLU A 160 -11.83 7.17 -5.09
CA GLU A 160 -10.58 6.85 -5.79
C GLU A 160 -10.38 7.74 -7.03
N ARG A 161 -11.42 7.93 -7.85
CA ARG A 161 -11.37 8.89 -8.99
C ARG A 161 -11.16 10.33 -8.51
N ASN A 162 -11.81 10.73 -7.41
CA ASN A 162 -11.65 12.05 -6.83
C ASN A 162 -10.21 12.27 -6.34
N VAL A 163 -9.60 11.26 -5.69
CA VAL A 163 -8.20 11.29 -5.24
C VAL A 163 -7.24 11.42 -6.43
N LEU A 164 -7.38 10.59 -7.46
CA LEU A 164 -6.55 10.71 -8.68
C LEU A 164 -6.68 12.11 -9.29
N SER A 165 -7.90 12.61 -9.44
CA SER A 165 -8.19 13.94 -10.00
C SER A 165 -7.55 15.08 -9.18
N ALA A 166 -7.59 14.97 -7.85
CA ALA A 166 -7.07 15.98 -6.94
C ALA A 166 -5.52 15.97 -6.83
N LEU A 167 -4.86 14.90 -7.29
CA LEU A 167 -3.41 14.76 -7.27
C LEU A 167 -2.72 15.00 -8.62
N VAL A 168 -3.44 15.23 -9.72
CA VAL A 168 -2.89 15.29 -11.12
C VAL A 168 -1.71 16.26 -11.34
N ALA A 169 -1.52 17.26 -10.48
CA ALA A 169 -0.44 18.24 -10.56
C ALA A 169 0.65 18.08 -9.48
N GLU A 170 0.49 17.12 -8.57
CA GLU A 170 1.33 16.98 -7.39
C GLU A 170 2.63 16.21 -7.66
N LYS A 171 3.66 16.54 -6.86
CA LYS A 171 4.98 15.91 -6.94
C LYS A 171 5.44 15.52 -5.54
N PHE A 172 5.78 14.25 -5.36
CA PHE A 172 6.15 13.67 -4.07
C PHE A 172 7.53 13.03 -4.13
N THR A 173 8.40 13.41 -3.20
CA THR A 173 9.75 12.86 -3.06
C THR A 173 9.73 11.65 -2.14
N ILE A 174 9.89 10.47 -2.73
CA ILE A 174 9.77 9.17 -2.06
C ILE A 174 11.18 8.63 -1.74
N PRO A 175 11.46 8.14 -0.51
CA PRO A 175 12.72 7.47 -0.20
C PRO A 175 12.85 6.15 -0.95
N GLU A 176 14.04 5.79 -1.42
CA GLU A 176 14.26 4.57 -2.20
C GLU A 176 13.73 3.28 -1.54
N PRO A 177 13.87 3.03 -0.22
CA PRO A 177 13.30 1.84 0.40
C PRO A 177 11.78 1.74 0.22
N LEU A 178 11.06 2.86 0.34
CA LEU A 178 9.61 2.91 0.08
C LEU A 178 9.29 2.70 -1.40
N ASP A 179 10.05 3.31 -2.30
CA ASP A 179 9.92 3.14 -3.76
C ASP A 179 10.08 1.66 -4.17
N VAL A 180 11.16 1.00 -3.72
CA VAL A 180 11.41 -0.42 -3.99
C VAL A 180 10.31 -1.29 -3.39
N TYR A 181 9.88 -1.00 -2.17
CA TYR A 181 8.80 -1.74 -1.51
C TYR A 181 7.47 -1.65 -2.26
N ILE A 182 7.01 -0.44 -2.65
CA ILE A 182 5.71 -0.29 -3.33
C ILE A 182 5.73 -0.76 -4.79
N LYS A 183 6.91 -0.99 -5.37
CA LYS A 183 7.08 -1.54 -6.72
C LYS A 183 6.83 -3.04 -6.83
N GLN A 184 7.02 -3.80 -5.74
CA GLN A 184 6.77 -5.25 -5.75
C GLN A 184 5.29 -5.59 -5.95
N TYR A 185 4.41 -4.61 -5.71
CA TYR A 185 2.98 -4.70 -5.96
C TYR A 185 2.67 -4.28 -7.41
N GLY A 186 2.27 -5.28 -8.21
CA GLY A 186 1.97 -5.13 -9.64
C GLY A 186 1.56 -6.48 -10.24
N SER A 187 1.29 -6.49 -11.54
CA SER A 187 1.00 -7.74 -12.27
C SER A 187 2.23 -8.65 -12.30
N VAL A 188 2.03 -9.95 -12.04
CA VAL A 188 3.08 -10.97 -12.09
C VAL A 188 2.83 -11.88 -13.29
N VAL A 189 3.89 -12.19 -14.05
CA VAL A 189 3.85 -13.19 -15.12
C VAL A 189 4.62 -14.43 -14.63
N PRO A 190 3.93 -15.41 -14.01
CA PRO A 190 4.55 -16.68 -13.65
C PRO A 190 4.96 -17.48 -14.90
N SER A 191 5.81 -18.48 -14.70
CA SER A 191 6.23 -19.42 -15.76
C SER A 191 5.09 -20.30 -16.32
N THR A 192 3.88 -20.16 -15.79
CA THR A 192 2.64 -20.81 -16.27
C THR A 192 1.88 -19.96 -17.28
N GLU A 193 2.47 -18.84 -17.74
CA GLU A 193 1.96 -17.92 -18.79
C GLU A 193 0.66 -17.16 -18.47
N SER A 194 -0.11 -17.58 -17.46
CA SER A 194 -1.28 -16.85 -16.95
C SER A 194 -0.89 -15.60 -16.16
N HIS A 195 -1.28 -14.42 -16.64
CA HIS A 195 -1.06 -13.15 -15.94
C HIS A 195 -1.84 -13.11 -14.61
N LEU A 196 -1.11 -12.85 -13.50
CA LEU A 196 -1.68 -12.63 -12.18
C LEU A 196 -1.83 -11.14 -11.90
N TYR A 197 -3.01 -10.69 -11.47
CA TYR A 197 -3.30 -9.30 -11.16
C TYR A 197 -3.60 -9.11 -9.66
N PRO A 198 -3.01 -8.11 -8.98
CA PRO A 198 -3.32 -7.83 -7.59
C PRO A 198 -4.73 -7.23 -7.48
N ALA A 199 -5.61 -7.89 -6.74
CA ALA A 199 -6.92 -7.36 -6.37
C ALA A 199 -6.82 -6.66 -5.01
N PHE A 200 -7.03 -5.34 -5.01
CA PHE A 200 -7.01 -4.51 -3.81
C PHE A 200 -8.42 -4.19 -3.30
N PRO A 201 -8.60 -4.02 -1.98
CA PRO A 201 -9.84 -3.48 -1.44
C PRO A 201 -10.12 -2.06 -1.98
N PRO A 202 -11.37 -1.58 -1.93
CA PRO A 202 -11.67 -0.16 -2.10
C PRO A 202 -10.89 0.71 -1.11
N LEU A 203 -10.51 1.92 -1.54
CA LEU A 203 -10.04 2.99 -0.63
C LEU A 203 -10.96 3.08 0.61
N PRO A 204 -10.43 3.00 1.84
CA PRO A 204 -11.25 3.10 3.04
C PRO A 204 -11.87 4.49 3.17
N VAL A 205 -13.20 4.53 3.23
CA VAL A 205 -14.00 5.76 3.34
C VAL A 205 -14.95 5.75 4.55
N GLN A 206 -14.95 4.70 5.35
CA GLN A 206 -15.83 4.64 6.52
C GLN A 206 -15.33 5.57 7.62
N GLN A 207 -16.29 6.11 8.39
CA GLN A 207 -15.99 6.99 9.51
C GLN A 207 -16.06 6.24 10.84
N VAL A 208 -15.03 6.42 11.67
CA VAL A 208 -15.00 5.94 13.06
C VAL A 208 -14.70 7.13 13.97
N ASN A 209 -15.54 7.33 14.99
CA ASN A 209 -15.51 8.49 15.89
C ASN A 209 -15.42 9.86 15.16
N GLY A 210 -16.11 9.99 14.01
CA GLY A 210 -16.19 11.21 13.23
C GLY A 210 -14.99 11.51 12.32
N PHE A 211 -14.03 10.59 12.19
CA PHE A 211 -12.88 10.70 11.27
C PHE A 211 -12.95 9.64 10.18
N GLY A 212 -12.55 9.98 8.96
CA GLY A 212 -12.54 9.07 7.81
C GLY A 212 -11.31 8.17 7.73
N GLY A 213 -11.25 7.41 6.64
CA GLY A 213 -10.10 6.59 6.26
C GLY A 213 -10.10 5.18 6.84
N TYR A 214 -11.21 4.70 7.39
CA TYR A 214 -11.34 3.36 7.97
C TYR A 214 -12.02 2.36 7.04
N TYR A 215 -11.71 1.07 7.18
CA TYR A 215 -12.46 -0.02 6.56
C TYR A 215 -13.81 -0.27 7.25
N GLY A 216 -13.96 0.17 8.50
CA GLY A 216 -15.19 0.09 9.29
C GLY A 216 -14.88 -0.12 10.78
N PRO A 217 -15.86 -0.58 11.57
CA PRO A 217 -15.59 -1.09 12.92
C PRO A 217 -14.65 -2.31 12.88
N LEU A 218 -13.74 -2.41 13.84
CA LEU A 218 -12.88 -3.58 14.01
C LEU A 218 -13.71 -4.76 14.50
N ASN A 219 -13.72 -5.86 13.75
CA ASN A 219 -14.47 -7.09 14.06
C ASN A 219 -13.83 -8.33 13.38
N VAL A 220 -14.47 -9.49 13.51
CA VAL A 220 -13.98 -10.77 12.97
C VAL A 220 -13.85 -10.77 11.44
N ASP A 221 -14.62 -9.97 10.72
CA ASP A 221 -14.56 -9.89 9.26
C ASP A 221 -13.56 -8.83 8.77
N THR A 222 -13.36 -7.76 9.55
CA THR A 222 -12.47 -6.63 9.17
C THR A 222 -11.04 -6.73 9.68
N HIS A 223 -10.76 -7.46 10.77
CA HIS A 223 -9.41 -7.48 11.38
C HIS A 223 -8.29 -7.88 10.41
N ASN A 224 -8.45 -8.96 9.64
CA ASN A 224 -7.48 -9.36 8.61
C ASN A 224 -7.16 -8.21 7.64
N LEU A 225 -8.15 -7.41 7.25
CA LEU A 225 -7.94 -6.31 6.31
C LEU A 225 -7.09 -5.18 6.92
N TYR A 226 -7.24 -4.93 8.23
CA TYR A 226 -6.38 -4.02 8.98
C TYR A 226 -4.96 -4.58 9.21
N GLU A 227 -4.81 -5.91 9.29
CA GLU A 227 -3.50 -6.58 9.46
C GLU A 227 -2.75 -6.76 8.12
N GLU A 228 -3.47 -6.80 6.99
CA GLU A 228 -2.90 -7.04 5.65
C GLU A 228 -2.71 -5.77 4.81
N ILE A 229 -3.62 -4.79 4.87
CA ILE A 229 -3.56 -3.56 4.05
C ILE A 229 -3.55 -2.31 4.96
N PRO A 230 -2.57 -1.39 4.82
CA PRO A 230 -2.41 -0.24 5.70
C PRO A 230 -3.63 0.69 5.68
N CYS A 231 -4.10 1.15 6.83
CA CYS A 231 -5.33 1.94 6.92
C CYS A 231 -5.05 3.44 7.12
N LEU A 232 -5.53 4.29 6.19
CA LEU A 232 -5.34 5.75 6.25
C LEU A 232 -5.86 6.37 7.55
N GLY A 233 -7.04 5.97 8.00
CA GLY A 233 -7.69 6.47 9.23
C GLY A 233 -6.93 6.13 10.50
N VAL A 234 -6.29 4.96 10.55
CA VAL A 234 -5.46 4.53 11.70
C VAL A 234 -4.18 5.36 11.78
N ALA A 235 -3.46 5.50 10.66
CA ALA A 235 -2.28 6.36 10.62
C ALA A 235 -2.62 7.85 10.84
N ALA A 236 -3.77 8.32 10.34
CA ALA A 236 -4.29 9.66 10.61
C ALA A 236 -4.68 9.84 12.09
N GLU A 237 -5.20 8.81 12.75
CA GLU A 237 -5.41 8.82 14.20
C GLU A 237 -4.09 8.96 14.96
N ALA A 238 -3.06 8.17 14.64
CA ALA A 238 -1.75 8.32 15.27
C ALA A 238 -1.21 9.76 15.15
N VAL A 239 -1.32 10.37 13.96
CA VAL A 239 -0.97 11.79 13.77
C VAL A 239 -1.83 12.73 14.62
N ARG A 240 -3.16 12.57 14.69
CA ARG A 240 -4.00 13.41 15.57
C ARG A 240 -3.68 13.22 17.05
N ARG A 241 -3.45 11.98 17.49
CA ARG A 241 -3.12 11.61 18.87
C ARG A 241 -1.76 12.14 19.29
N SER A 242 -0.79 12.18 18.36
CA SER A 242 0.50 12.84 18.61
C SER A 242 0.35 14.30 19.10
N LEU A 243 -0.69 15.00 18.65
CA LEU A 243 -0.95 16.43 18.93
C LEU A 243 -1.74 16.67 20.22
N THR A 244 -2.06 15.63 20.98
CA THR A 244 -2.54 15.76 22.36
C THR A 244 -1.37 16.05 23.31
N ASN A 245 -1.68 16.25 24.59
CA ASN A 245 -0.71 16.31 25.68
C ASN A 245 -0.51 14.93 26.35
N ASP A 246 -1.01 13.85 25.75
CA ASP A 246 -0.82 12.49 26.28
C ASP A 246 0.66 12.12 26.20
N GLU A 247 1.17 11.41 27.21
CA GLU A 247 2.55 10.94 27.30
C GLU A 247 2.92 10.00 26.11
N PRO A 248 4.22 9.78 25.82
CA PRO A 248 4.65 8.75 24.87
C PRO A 248 4.22 7.33 25.30
N GLY A 249 3.96 6.46 24.33
CA GLY A 249 3.48 5.08 24.51
C GLY A 249 2.08 4.82 23.95
N HIS A 250 1.46 3.73 24.42
CA HIS A 250 0.13 3.29 24.01
C HIS A 250 -0.95 4.38 24.15
N TYR A 251 -1.82 4.49 23.14
CA TYR A 251 -3.00 5.36 23.18
C TYR A 251 -4.27 4.58 22.85
N GLN A 252 -5.42 5.02 23.36
CA GLN A 252 -6.69 4.37 23.05
C GLN A 252 -7.14 4.75 21.63
N SER A 253 -6.96 3.85 20.67
CA SER A 253 -7.49 4.02 19.30
C SER A 253 -9.01 4.03 19.27
N ALA A 254 -9.57 4.75 18.31
CA ALA A 254 -10.98 4.77 17.96
C ALA A 254 -11.55 3.39 17.54
N LEU A 255 -10.68 2.44 17.15
CA LEU A 255 -11.06 1.07 16.83
C LEU A 255 -11.19 0.14 18.05
N THR A 256 -10.75 0.57 19.23
CA THR A 256 -10.90 -0.20 20.48
C THR A 256 -12.36 -0.25 20.91
N THR A 257 -12.90 -1.45 21.07
CA THR A 257 -14.24 -1.72 21.58
C THR A 257 -14.17 -2.32 22.99
N GLN A 258 -15.29 -2.80 23.54
CA GLN A 258 -15.29 -3.53 24.82
C GLN A 258 -14.61 -4.91 24.71
N ASP A 259 -14.68 -5.54 23.54
CA ASP A 259 -14.22 -6.92 23.30
C ASP A 259 -12.90 -7.00 22.52
N LEU A 260 -12.52 -5.93 21.80
CA LEU A 260 -11.34 -5.89 20.93
C LEU A 260 -10.48 -4.65 21.23
N ILE A 261 -9.18 -4.88 21.46
CA ILE A 261 -8.18 -3.85 21.73
C ILE A 261 -7.27 -3.70 20.51
N ALA A 262 -7.22 -2.48 19.95
CA ALA A 262 -6.28 -2.13 18.90
C ALA A 262 -4.82 -2.30 19.39
N ASN A 263 -3.97 -2.87 18.54
CA ASN A 263 -2.57 -3.16 18.86
C ASN A 263 -1.71 -3.12 17.58
N GLU A 264 -0.41 -3.33 17.73
CA GLU A 264 0.63 -3.26 16.68
C GLU A 264 0.40 -4.19 15.47
N ASN A 265 -0.51 -5.17 15.54
CA ASN A 265 -0.90 -5.95 14.36
C ASN A 265 -1.66 -5.09 13.33
N LEU A 266 -2.38 -4.05 13.76
CA LEU A 266 -3.15 -3.18 12.85
C LEU A 266 -2.19 -2.24 12.12
N LEU A 267 -2.10 -2.35 10.79
CA LEU A 267 -1.14 -1.60 9.99
C LEU A 267 -1.40 -0.08 10.03
N GLY A 268 -0.46 0.63 10.66
CA GLY A 268 -0.53 2.06 10.93
C GLY A 268 -0.86 2.41 12.39
N TYR A 269 -1.21 1.43 13.22
CA TYR A 269 -1.25 1.60 14.68
C TYR A 269 0.16 1.34 15.23
N GLU A 270 0.68 2.33 15.94
CA GLU A 270 2.02 2.37 16.51
C GLU A 270 1.98 3.29 17.72
N ASP A 271 2.79 3.03 18.73
CA ASP A 271 2.84 3.86 19.94
C ASP A 271 3.26 5.31 19.67
N LEU A 272 2.74 6.23 20.49
CA LEU A 272 3.08 7.63 20.38
C LEU A 272 4.54 7.83 20.78
N SER A 273 5.32 8.40 19.87
CA SER A 273 6.73 8.67 20.06
C SER A 273 6.99 9.82 21.05
N LEU A 274 8.27 10.12 21.32
CA LEU A 274 8.63 11.42 21.88
C LEU A 274 8.32 12.51 20.84
N ARG A 275 7.52 13.51 21.23
CA ARG A 275 6.97 14.52 20.31
C ARG A 275 7.29 15.94 20.80
N LEU A 276 8.37 16.52 20.28
CA LEU A 276 8.81 17.87 20.67
C LEU A 276 7.81 18.95 20.21
N ALA A 277 7.69 20.03 20.99
CA ALA A 277 6.71 21.08 20.77
C ALA A 277 6.89 21.78 19.41
N GLU A 278 8.13 21.91 18.94
CA GLU A 278 8.49 22.47 17.64
C GLU A 278 7.94 21.62 16.48
N ALA A 279 8.00 20.29 16.60
CA ALA A 279 7.47 19.37 15.60
C ALA A 279 5.93 19.38 15.60
N LYS A 280 5.28 19.37 16.78
CA LYS A 280 3.82 19.56 16.91
C LYS A 280 3.37 20.88 16.27
N ALA A 281 4.11 21.97 16.51
CA ALA A 281 3.82 23.30 15.97
C ALA A 281 3.83 23.37 14.43
N LYS A 282 4.60 22.50 13.74
CA LYS A 282 4.56 22.42 12.28
C LYS A 282 3.24 21.84 11.77
N LEU A 283 2.73 20.76 12.36
CA LEU A 283 1.44 20.19 11.96
C LEU A 283 0.26 21.10 12.32
N LEU A 284 0.33 21.79 13.46
CA LEU A 284 -0.66 22.82 13.84
C LEU A 284 -0.73 23.93 12.78
N LYS A 285 0.42 24.37 12.22
CA LYS A 285 0.47 25.34 11.09
C LYS A 285 -0.17 24.81 9.80
N LEU A 286 -0.17 23.49 9.57
CA LEU A 286 -0.90 22.88 8.45
C LEU A 286 -2.42 22.81 8.68
N GLY A 287 -2.91 23.18 9.87
CA GLY A 287 -4.32 23.15 10.26
C GLY A 287 -4.79 21.81 10.81
N ILE A 288 -3.85 20.96 11.27
CA ILE A 288 -4.11 19.65 11.85
C ILE A 288 -4.11 19.78 13.38
N SER A 289 -5.07 19.17 14.05
CA SER A 289 -5.15 19.07 15.52
C SER A 289 -5.66 17.69 15.94
N SER A 290 -5.70 17.42 17.24
CA SER A 290 -6.32 16.19 17.80
C SER A 290 -7.78 15.99 17.36
N THR A 291 -8.49 17.10 17.11
CA THR A 291 -9.92 17.14 16.73
C THR A 291 -10.18 17.46 15.26
N ARG A 292 -9.16 17.82 14.48
CA ARG A 292 -9.31 18.27 13.08
C ARG A 292 -8.24 17.69 12.17
N PHE A 293 -8.67 17.00 11.13
CA PHE A 293 -7.81 16.48 10.07
C PHE A 293 -8.37 16.92 8.71
N PRO A 294 -7.81 17.95 8.07
CA PRO A 294 -8.29 18.40 6.77
C PRO A 294 -7.94 17.40 5.66
N GLU A 295 -8.95 16.74 5.11
CA GLU A 295 -8.80 15.74 4.05
C GLU A 295 -8.96 16.39 2.66
N ILE A 296 -8.26 15.86 1.65
CA ILE A 296 -8.37 16.32 0.25
C ILE A 296 -9.66 15.83 -0.42
N VAL A 297 -10.08 14.61 -0.09
CA VAL A 297 -11.38 14.03 -0.46
C VAL A 297 -12.07 13.61 0.84
N PRO A 298 -13.30 14.05 1.13
CA PRO A 298 -13.95 13.80 2.41
C PRO A 298 -14.07 12.31 2.77
N SER A 299 -13.85 11.99 4.03
CA SER A 299 -13.92 10.65 4.64
C SER A 299 -12.83 9.66 4.19
N THR A 300 -11.85 10.04 3.37
CA THR A 300 -10.75 9.17 2.94
C THR A 300 -9.58 9.09 3.92
N GLY A 301 -9.49 10.01 4.87
CA GLY A 301 -8.31 10.16 5.73
C GLY A 301 -7.04 10.60 4.98
N LEU A 302 -7.14 11.04 3.71
CA LEU A 302 -5.99 11.49 2.91
C LEU A 302 -5.78 13.01 3.04
N ASN A 303 -4.60 13.44 3.50
CA ASN A 303 -4.29 14.85 3.82
C ASN A 303 -3.01 15.30 3.08
N ILE A 304 -3.24 15.93 1.93
CA ILE A 304 -2.20 16.43 1.02
C ILE A 304 -1.17 17.35 1.70
N ARG A 305 -1.55 18.10 2.74
CA ARG A 305 -0.61 19.01 3.41
C ARG A 305 0.47 18.25 4.17
N ILE A 306 0.14 17.09 4.75
CA ILE A 306 1.15 16.21 5.35
C ILE A 306 2.02 15.61 4.25
N LEU A 307 1.42 15.17 3.13
CA LEU A 307 2.20 14.59 2.03
C LEU A 307 3.22 15.57 1.46
N GLN A 308 2.80 16.81 1.18
CA GLN A 308 3.69 17.88 0.73
C GLN A 308 4.75 18.22 1.79
N PHE A 309 4.37 18.30 3.08
CA PHE A 309 5.31 18.58 4.17
C PHE A 309 6.41 17.54 4.30
N VAL A 310 6.05 16.24 4.37
CA VAL A 310 7.01 15.15 4.50
C VAL A 310 7.83 14.97 3.24
N SER A 311 7.22 15.05 2.05
CA SER A 311 7.92 15.08 0.75
C SER A 311 8.98 16.17 0.68
N ASN A 312 8.63 17.41 1.04
CA ASN A 312 9.56 18.54 1.03
C ASN A 312 10.67 18.38 2.08
N TRP A 313 10.38 17.75 3.22
CA TRP A 313 11.38 17.41 4.22
C TRP A 313 12.37 16.37 3.67
N ILE A 314 11.89 15.28 3.07
CA ILE A 314 12.74 14.23 2.45
C ILE A 314 13.63 14.85 1.36
N ALA A 315 13.08 15.73 0.52
CA ALA A 315 13.83 16.42 -0.53
C ALA A 315 14.98 17.31 -0.02
N GLN A 316 14.88 17.81 1.21
CA GLN A 316 15.91 18.62 1.87
C GLN A 316 16.99 17.77 2.57
N HIS A 317 16.72 16.48 2.79
CA HIS A 317 17.61 15.55 3.49
C HIS A 317 17.84 14.30 2.61
N PRO A 318 18.65 14.40 1.53
CA PRO A 318 18.92 13.29 0.61
C PRO A 318 19.94 12.29 1.18
N ILE A 319 19.72 11.82 2.41
CA ILE A 319 20.49 10.76 3.08
C ILE A 319 20.26 9.43 2.36
N LEU A 320 19.00 9.11 2.10
CA LEU A 320 18.60 8.02 1.24
C LEU A 320 18.45 8.56 -0.18
N VAL A 321 18.76 7.73 -1.18
CA VAL A 321 18.45 8.03 -2.58
C VAL A 321 16.96 8.32 -2.66
N ALA A 322 16.59 9.54 -3.01
CA ALA A 322 15.22 10.01 -3.01
C ALA A 322 14.75 10.27 -4.44
N LYS A 323 13.54 9.83 -4.78
CA LYS A 323 13.00 9.92 -6.14
C LYS A 323 11.74 10.78 -6.15
N THR A 324 11.76 11.86 -6.92
CA THR A 324 10.58 12.68 -7.15
C THR A 324 9.64 11.97 -8.12
N VAL A 325 8.48 11.57 -7.62
CA VAL A 325 7.36 11.06 -8.42
C VAL A 325 6.47 12.22 -8.82
N VAL A 326 6.12 12.29 -10.10
CA VAL A 326 5.11 13.19 -10.63
C VAL A 326 3.81 12.41 -10.82
N VAL A 327 2.70 12.95 -10.33
CA VAL A 327 1.38 12.32 -10.41
C VAL A 327 0.65 12.80 -11.68
N GLU A 328 1.32 12.78 -12.84
CA GLU A 328 0.73 13.23 -14.11
C GLU A 328 -0.26 12.20 -14.68
N LYS A 329 -1.29 12.64 -15.41
CA LYS A 329 -2.40 11.76 -15.86
C LYS A 329 -1.96 10.58 -16.73
N ASP A 330 -0.88 10.73 -17.50
CA ASP A 330 -0.25 9.63 -18.28
C ASP A 330 0.99 9.00 -17.59
N GLU A 331 1.60 9.65 -16.59
CA GLU A 331 2.66 9.05 -15.74
C GLU A 331 2.08 8.32 -14.50
N MET A 332 0.78 8.42 -14.18
CA MET A 332 0.14 7.51 -13.21
C MET A 332 0.04 6.08 -13.75
N LEU A 333 -0.23 5.95 -15.05
CA LEU A 333 -0.15 4.67 -15.79
C LEU A 333 1.30 4.18 -15.97
N ARG A 334 2.28 5.07 -15.77
CA ARG A 334 3.72 4.79 -15.89
C ARG A 334 4.47 5.54 -14.82
N LEU A 335 4.53 5.00 -13.61
CA LEU A 335 5.52 5.39 -12.61
C LEU A 335 6.94 5.07 -13.13
N ARG A 336 7.41 5.88 -14.08
CA ARG A 336 8.75 5.90 -14.66
C ARG A 336 9.53 6.97 -13.90
N PHE A 337 9.95 6.57 -12.70
CA PHE A 337 10.91 7.27 -11.87
C PHE A 337 12.06 7.77 -12.73
N ARG A 338 12.11 9.10 -12.95
CA ARG A 338 13.24 9.70 -13.65
C ARG A 338 14.39 9.80 -12.67
N TYR A 339 15.51 9.17 -13.02
CA TYR A 339 16.75 9.37 -12.29
C TYR A 339 17.20 10.82 -12.45
N HIS A 340 17.52 11.47 -11.34
CA HIS A 340 18.50 12.54 -11.33
C HIS A 340 19.74 11.95 -10.67
N VAL A 341 20.69 11.57 -11.51
CA VAL A 341 22.07 11.32 -11.08
C VAL A 341 22.64 12.72 -10.81
N PHE A 342 23.02 12.97 -9.55
CA PHE A 342 23.79 14.16 -9.17
C PHE A 342 25.26 14.00 -9.57
#